data_AF-A0A554LB48-F1
#
_entry.id   AF-A0A554LB48-F1
#
_cell.length_a   1.000
_cell.length_b   1.000
_cell.length_c   1.000
_cell.angle_alpha   90.00
_cell.angle_beta   90.00
_cell.angle_gamma   90.00
#
_symmetry.space_group_name_H-M   'P 1'
#
loop_
_entity.id
_entity.type
_entity.pdbx_description
1 polymer ?
#
loop_
_entity_poly.entity_id
_entity_poly.type
_entity_poly.pdbx_seq_one_letter_code
_entity_poly.pdbx_strand_id
1 'polypeptide(L)'
;MSSVSRVMYFLGILLFLMGTYGSLRIVHVSYREVPYPSAGVMPSTLLFSGSYALTYGGRESDCDPYPMIYYEEDNKTPRDATEEEKTLEQRMQERCVQGFNEERAKTRQYDKNLSAFLVFVGVGLIFSRRFVE
;
A
#
# COMPACT_ATOMS: atom_id res chain seq x y z
N MET A 1 23.26 5.12 -34.47
CA MET A 1 22.39 5.11 -33.27
C MET A 1 21.75 6.50 -33.11
N SER A 2 20.49 6.62 -33.56
CA SER A 2 19.72 7.88 -33.47
C SER A 2 19.55 8.32 -32.01
N SER A 3 19.36 9.62 -31.78
CA SER A 3 19.14 10.15 -30.42
C SER A 3 17.93 9.48 -29.74
N VAL A 4 16.87 9.19 -30.53
CA VAL A 4 15.64 8.52 -30.08
C VAL A 4 15.91 7.09 -29.59
N SER A 5 16.73 6.31 -30.29
CA SER A 5 17.08 4.94 -29.89
C SER A 5 17.81 4.90 -28.54
N ARG A 6 18.70 5.87 -28.27
CA ARG A 6 19.39 5.98 -26.97
C ARG A 6 18.43 6.31 -25.83
N VAL A 7 17.49 7.23 -26.07
CA VAL A 7 16.49 7.63 -25.07
C VAL A 7 15.56 6.47 -24.75
N MET A 8 15.03 5.76 -25.76
CA MET A 8 14.17 4.60 -25.54
C MET A 8 14.87 3.49 -24.76
N TYR A 9 16.14 3.24 -25.06
CA TYR A 9 16.94 2.25 -24.35
C TYR A 9 17.18 2.65 -22.87
N PHE A 10 17.52 3.91 -22.63
CA PHE A 10 17.66 4.44 -21.27
C PHE A 10 16.35 4.34 -20.47
N LEU A 11 15.23 4.74 -21.05
CA LEU A 11 13.90 4.61 -20.44
C LEU A 11 13.56 3.15 -20.17
N GLY A 12 13.86 2.24 -21.10
CA GLY A 12 13.66 0.80 -20.91
C GLY A 12 14.42 0.24 -19.70
N ILE A 13 15.71 0.58 -19.56
CA ILE A 13 16.51 0.20 -18.40
C ILE A 13 15.91 0.79 -17.11
N LEU A 14 15.56 2.07 -17.12
CA LEU A 14 15.01 2.74 -15.94
C LEU A 14 13.72 2.07 -15.46
N LEU A 15 12.77 1.81 -16.37
CA LEU A 15 11.50 1.15 -16.03
C LEU A 15 11.73 -0.29 -15.54
N PHE A 16 12.65 -1.03 -16.18
CA PHE A 16 13.01 -2.38 -15.75
C PHE A 16 13.60 -2.40 -14.33
N LEU A 17 14.52 -1.48 -14.01
CA LEU A 17 15.09 -1.35 -12.67
C LEU A 17 14.03 -0.98 -11.62
N MET A 18 13.09 -0.10 -11.96
CA MET A 18 11.98 0.24 -11.06
C MET A 18 11.05 -0.95 -10.80
N GLY A 19 10.68 -1.70 -11.84
CA GLY A 19 9.83 -2.89 -11.70
C GLY A 19 10.49 -4.02 -10.90
N THR A 20 11.79 -4.24 -11.10
CA THR A 20 12.57 -5.22 -10.32
C THR A 20 12.73 -4.80 -8.86
N TYR A 21 12.98 -3.52 -8.59
CA TYR A 21 12.99 -2.98 -7.22
C TYR A 21 11.67 -3.24 -6.48
N GLY A 22 10.53 -2.94 -7.11
CA GLY A 22 9.21 -3.20 -6.52
C GLY A 22 8.99 -4.67 -6.22
N SER A 23 9.33 -5.54 -7.17
CA SER A 23 9.23 -7.00 -7.01
C SER A 23 10.05 -7.50 -5.82
N LEU A 24 11.30 -7.04 -5.68
CA LEU A 24 12.17 -7.39 -4.54
C LEU A 24 11.58 -6.91 -3.22
N ARG A 25 11.00 -5.70 -3.17
CA ARG A 25 10.37 -5.17 -1.96
C ARG A 25 9.12 -5.95 -1.57
N ILE A 26 8.26 -6.34 -2.52
CA ILE A 26 7.10 -7.19 -2.26
C ILE A 26 7.53 -8.52 -1.65
N VAL A 27 8.58 -9.15 -2.20
CA VAL A 27 9.12 -10.42 -1.70
C VAL A 27 9.72 -10.23 -0.30
N HIS A 28 10.52 -9.19 -0.09
CA HIS A 28 11.12 -8.89 1.20
C HIS A 28 10.07 -8.66 2.30
N VAL A 29 8.99 -7.91 2.01
CA VAL A 29 7.88 -7.72 2.95
C VAL A 29 7.17 -9.04 3.23
N SER A 30 6.90 -9.84 2.19
CA SER A 30 6.26 -11.15 2.34
C SER A 30 7.09 -12.13 3.18
N TYR A 31 8.43 -12.06 3.08
CA TYR A 31 9.35 -12.91 3.86
C TYR A 31 9.45 -12.52 5.33
N ARG A 32 9.25 -11.23 5.67
CA ARG A 32 9.32 -10.75 7.05
C ARG A 32 8.07 -11.06 7.88
N GLU A 33 7.04 -11.65 7.28
CA GLU A 33 5.75 -11.95 7.93
C GLU A 33 5.08 -10.73 8.61
N VAL A 34 5.49 -9.53 8.23
CA VAL A 34 4.89 -8.28 8.70
C VAL A 34 3.70 -7.89 7.84
N PRO A 35 2.71 -7.16 8.38
CA PRO A 35 1.62 -6.63 7.59
C PRO A 35 2.15 -5.81 6.40
N TYR A 36 1.56 -6.02 5.23
CA TYR A 36 1.94 -5.27 4.04
C TYR A 36 1.66 -3.77 4.25
N PRO A 37 2.50 -2.84 3.76
CA PRO A 37 2.25 -1.41 3.93
C PRO A 37 0.99 -0.98 3.16
N SER A 38 0.11 -0.21 3.81
CA SER A 38 -1.10 0.35 3.17
C SER A 38 -0.75 1.36 2.06
N ALA A 39 0.32 2.13 2.23
CA ALA A 39 0.83 3.08 1.24
C ALA A 39 1.61 2.44 0.07
N GLY A 40 1.89 1.14 0.13
CA GLY A 40 2.62 0.39 -0.90
C GLY A 40 4.13 0.46 -0.76
N VAL A 41 4.83 -0.29 -1.62
CA VAL A 41 6.31 -0.36 -1.62
C VAL A 41 6.96 0.48 -2.71
N MET A 42 6.16 0.98 -3.66
CA MET A 42 6.63 1.80 -4.76
C MET A 42 6.65 3.28 -4.37
N PRO A 43 7.72 4.02 -4.73
CA PRO A 43 7.73 5.47 -4.56
C PRO A 43 6.72 6.08 -5.52
N SER A 44 5.56 6.47 -4.99
CA SER A 44 4.45 7.06 -5.74
C SER A 44 4.86 8.33 -6.48
N THR A 45 5.87 9.05 -5.98
CA THR A 45 6.36 10.33 -6.51
C THR A 45 7.23 10.24 -7.76
N LEU A 46 7.72 9.04 -8.14
CA LEU A 46 8.73 8.90 -9.19
C LEU A 46 8.15 8.75 -10.61
N LEU A 47 6.93 8.24 -10.76
CA LEU A 47 6.31 7.97 -12.07
C LEU A 47 4.93 8.58 -12.26
N PHE A 48 4.21 8.88 -11.19
CA PHE A 48 2.88 9.44 -11.25
C PHE A 48 2.83 10.69 -10.37
N SER A 49 2.60 11.86 -10.97
CA SER A 49 2.35 13.12 -10.25
C SER A 49 0.99 13.12 -9.53
N GLY A 50 0.47 11.95 -9.18
CA GLY A 50 -0.75 11.81 -8.41
C GLY A 50 -0.42 12.12 -6.96
N SER A 51 -1.21 13.01 -6.36
CA SER A 51 -1.26 13.24 -4.92
C SER A 51 -1.75 11.96 -4.21
N TYR A 52 -0.93 10.92 -4.19
CA TYR A 52 -0.97 9.95 -3.10
C TYR A 52 -0.33 10.71 -1.97
N ALA A 53 -1.18 11.43 -1.26
CA ALA A 53 -0.79 12.31 -0.20
C ALA A 53 0.25 11.62 0.68
N LEU A 54 1.02 12.44 1.38
CA LEU A 54 1.49 12.13 2.71
C LEU A 54 0.28 11.82 3.65
N THR A 55 -0.67 10.99 3.21
CA THR A 55 -1.59 10.30 4.08
C THR A 55 -0.68 9.44 4.91
N TYR A 56 -0.40 9.92 6.11
CA TYR A 56 -0.29 9.07 7.28
C TYR A 56 -1.35 7.98 7.11
N GLY A 57 -0.98 6.86 6.48
CA GLY A 57 -1.84 5.70 6.40
C GLY A 57 -2.11 5.38 7.85
N GLY A 58 -3.37 5.45 8.26
CA GLY A 58 -3.74 5.27 9.66
C GLY A 58 -3.00 4.07 10.21
N ARG A 59 -2.50 4.18 11.43
CA ARG A 59 -1.85 3.04 12.04
C ARG A 59 -2.96 2.08 12.45
N GLU A 60 -2.70 0.79 12.38
CA GLU A 60 -3.62 -0.19 12.96
C GLU A 60 -3.80 0.05 14.48
N SER A 61 -2.82 0.67 15.14
CA SER A 61 -2.94 1.16 16.51
C SER A 61 -4.01 2.25 16.70
N ASP A 62 -4.42 2.93 15.64
CA ASP A 62 -5.51 3.92 15.69
C ASP A 62 -6.88 3.22 15.75
N CYS A 63 -6.96 1.90 15.49
CA CYS A 63 -8.14 1.09 15.74
C CYS A 63 -8.33 0.73 17.21
N ASP A 64 -7.33 0.96 18.06
CA ASP A 64 -7.46 0.70 19.48
C ASP A 64 -8.41 1.77 20.07
N PRO A 65 -9.59 1.37 20.58
CA PRO A 65 -10.56 2.34 21.03
C PRO A 65 -9.97 3.15 22.18
N TYR A 66 -10.11 4.49 22.11
CA TYR A 66 -9.90 5.33 23.29
C TYR A 66 -10.82 4.81 24.40
N PRO A 67 -10.36 4.66 25.65
CA PRO A 67 -11.18 4.13 26.72
C PRO A 67 -12.48 4.94 26.83
N MET A 68 -13.61 4.32 26.48
CA MET A 68 -14.91 4.96 26.55
C MET A 68 -15.39 4.92 28.00
N ILE A 69 -15.83 6.09 28.49
CA ILE A 69 -16.44 6.19 29.81
C ILE A 69 -17.95 6.08 29.60
N TYR A 70 -18.53 5.02 30.15
CA TYR A 70 -19.97 4.82 30.15
C TYR A 70 -20.57 5.47 31.40
N TYR A 71 -21.75 6.06 31.26
CA TYR A 71 -22.48 6.67 32.38
C TYR A 71 -23.79 5.92 32.64
N GLU A 72 -24.30 6.00 33.87
CA GLU A 72 -25.67 5.59 34.18
C GLU A 72 -26.69 6.54 33.52
N GLU A 73 -28.00 6.25 33.64
CA GLU A 73 -29.07 7.06 33.05
C GLU A 73 -29.04 8.54 33.48
N ASP A 74 -28.36 8.85 34.58
CA ASP A 74 -28.18 10.22 35.09
C ASP A 74 -27.10 11.03 34.34
N ASN A 75 -26.35 10.39 33.43
CA ASN A 75 -25.21 10.93 32.67
C ASN A 75 -24.12 11.58 33.54
N LYS A 76 -23.98 11.17 34.81
CA LYS A 76 -23.04 11.78 35.76
C LYS A 76 -22.20 10.75 36.51
N THR A 77 -22.75 9.59 36.82
CA THR A 77 -22.00 8.52 37.47
C THR A 77 -21.34 7.63 36.42
N PRO A 78 -20.00 7.51 36.42
CA PRO A 78 -19.33 6.56 35.56
C PRO A 78 -19.67 5.13 36.01
N ARG A 79 -19.95 4.27 35.05
CA ARG A 79 -20.22 2.84 35.26
C ARG A 79 -19.33 1.99 34.38
N ASP A 80 -19.25 0.71 34.72
CA ASP A 80 -18.65 -0.28 33.85
C ASP A 80 -19.49 -0.49 32.58
N ALA A 81 -18.81 -0.85 31.50
CA ALA A 81 -19.44 -1.23 30.24
C ALA A 81 -20.31 -2.49 30.45
N THR A 82 -21.51 -2.48 29.87
CA THR A 82 -22.33 -3.68 29.77
C THR A 82 -21.67 -4.68 28.81
N GLU A 83 -22.06 -5.96 28.89
CA GLU A 83 -21.57 -6.98 27.96
C GLU A 83 -21.91 -6.63 26.49
N GLU A 84 -23.09 -6.06 26.24
CA GLU A 84 -23.47 -5.62 24.89
C GLU A 84 -22.55 -4.51 24.37
N GLU A 85 -22.23 -3.51 25.21
CA GLU A 85 -21.32 -2.43 24.86
C GLU A 85 -19.90 -2.93 24.58
N LYS A 86 -19.36 -3.83 25.43
CA LYS A 86 -18.05 -4.46 25.19
C LYS A 86 -18.02 -5.23 23.87
N THR A 87 -19.07 -6.00 23.57
CA THR A 87 -19.13 -6.75 22.31
C THR A 87 -19.26 -5.81 21.10
N LEU A 88 -19.94 -4.67 21.25
CA LEU A 88 -20.02 -3.65 20.21
C LEU A 88 -18.64 -3.01 19.96
N GLU A 89 -17.92 -2.62 21.01
CA GLU A 89 -16.55 -2.09 20.91
C GLU A 89 -15.62 -3.06 20.19
N GLN A 90 -15.63 -4.34 20.58
CA GLN A 90 -14.85 -5.39 19.91
C GLN A 90 -15.20 -5.50 18.41
N ARG A 91 -16.50 -5.49 18.06
CA ARG A 91 -16.92 -5.51 16.65
C ARG A 91 -16.48 -4.27 15.87
N MET A 92 -16.47 -3.09 16.51
CA MET A 92 -15.98 -1.87 15.86
C MET A 92 -14.47 -1.94 15.61
N GLN A 93 -13.72 -2.44 16.59
CA GLN A 93 -12.28 -2.67 16.47
C GLN A 93 -11.96 -3.67 15.35
N GLU A 94 -12.65 -4.82 15.33
CA GLU A 94 -12.50 -5.83 14.27
C GLU A 94 -12.79 -5.26 12.88
N ARG A 95 -13.87 -4.47 12.75
CA ARG A 95 -14.21 -3.81 11.48
C ARG A 95 -13.13 -2.82 11.04
N CYS A 96 -12.56 -2.07 11.98
CA CYS A 96 -11.46 -1.14 11.69
C CYS A 96 -10.23 -1.89 11.17
N VAL A 97 -9.80 -2.94 11.86
CA VAL A 97 -8.67 -3.80 11.45
C VAL A 97 -8.95 -4.46 10.10
N GLN A 98 -10.18 -4.90 9.85
CA GLN A 98 -10.59 -5.47 8.57
C GLN A 98 -10.45 -4.46 7.42
N GLY A 99 -10.81 -3.19 7.64
CA GLY A 99 -10.62 -2.11 6.66
C GLY A 99 -9.15 -1.96 6.27
N PHE A 100 -8.23 -1.94 7.24
CA PHE A 100 -6.79 -1.92 6.97
C PHE A 100 -6.33 -3.15 6.18
N ASN A 101 -6.80 -4.34 6.54
CA ASN A 101 -6.42 -5.56 5.83
C ASN A 101 -6.91 -5.56 4.37
N GLU A 102 -8.10 -5.03 4.10
CA GLU A 102 -8.61 -4.86 2.75
C GLU A 102 -7.77 -3.87 1.93
N GLU A 103 -7.40 -2.72 2.51
CA GLU A 103 -6.51 -1.75 1.87
C GLU A 103 -5.15 -2.37 1.55
N ARG A 104 -4.54 -3.06 2.51
CA ARG A 104 -3.26 -3.76 2.33
C ARG A 104 -3.32 -4.78 1.20
N ALA A 105 -4.42 -5.53 1.10
CA ALA A 105 -4.63 -6.51 0.04
C ALA A 105 -4.73 -5.83 -1.34
N LYS A 106 -5.49 -4.74 -1.45
CA LYS A 106 -5.60 -3.93 -2.68
C LYS A 106 -4.25 -3.36 -3.09
N THR A 107 -3.53 -2.75 -2.15
CA THR A 107 -2.21 -2.17 -2.40
C THR A 107 -1.20 -3.23 -2.83
N ARG A 108 -1.18 -4.41 -2.18
CA ARG A 108 -0.32 -5.53 -2.58
C ARG A 108 -0.59 -5.96 -4.02
N GLN A 109 -1.87 -6.03 -4.42
CA GLN A 109 -2.23 -6.39 -5.79
C GLN A 109 -1.80 -5.30 -6.78
N TYR A 110 -2.01 -4.02 -6.43
CA TYR A 110 -1.57 -2.90 -7.23
C TYR A 110 -0.05 -2.89 -7.46
N ASP A 111 0.73 -3.07 -6.39
CA ASP A 111 2.20 -3.12 -6.46
C ASP A 111 2.70 -4.28 -7.33
N LYS A 112 2.06 -5.46 -7.25
CA LYS A 112 2.37 -6.59 -8.14
C LYS A 112 2.12 -6.24 -9.60
N ASN A 113 0.94 -5.68 -9.90
CA ASN A 113 0.56 -5.31 -11.26
C ASN A 113 1.48 -4.23 -11.83
N LEU A 114 1.80 -3.20 -11.03
CA LEU A 114 2.69 -2.12 -11.44
C LEU A 114 4.12 -2.63 -11.65
N SER A 115 4.64 -3.46 -10.73
CA SER A 115 5.96 -4.07 -10.88
C SER A 115 6.06 -4.89 -12.16
N ALA A 116 5.06 -5.74 -12.43
CA ALA A 116 5.01 -6.55 -13.64
C ALA A 116 4.95 -5.67 -14.89
N PHE A 117 4.06 -4.67 -14.91
CA PHE A 117 3.95 -3.71 -16.01
C PHE A 117 5.30 -3.04 -16.32
N LEU A 118 5.98 -2.51 -15.30
CA LEU A 118 7.26 -1.83 -15.46
C LEU A 118 8.36 -2.76 -15.99
N VAL A 119 8.40 -4.01 -15.52
CA VAL A 119 9.33 -5.01 -16.05
C VAL A 119 9.03 -5.29 -17.52
N PHE A 120 7.78 -5.59 -17.88
CA PHE A 120 7.41 -5.93 -19.25
C PHE A 120 7.62 -4.78 -20.23
N VAL A 121 7.22 -3.56 -19.86
CA VAL A 121 7.43 -2.36 -20.68
C VAL A 121 8.92 -2.05 -20.78
N GLY A 122 9.66 -2.13 -19.67
CA GLY A 122 11.10 -1.89 -19.65
C GLY A 122 11.87 -2.85 -20.58
N VAL A 123 11.60 -4.16 -20.45
CA VAL A 123 12.15 -5.18 -21.34
C VAL A 123 11.71 -4.93 -22.79
N GLY A 124 10.44 -4.63 -23.02
CA GLY A 124 9.92 -4.32 -24.35
C GLY A 124 10.66 -3.17 -25.04
N LEU A 125 10.95 -2.08 -24.32
CA LEU A 125 11.73 -0.94 -24.82
C LEU A 125 13.21 -1.27 -25.05
N ILE A 126 13.79 -2.13 -24.22
CA ILE A 126 15.17 -2.59 -24.40
C ILE A 126 15.30 -3.42 -25.70
N PHE A 127 14.33 -4.31 -25.94
CA PHE A 127 14.32 -5.19 -27.13
C PHE A 127 13.79 -4.51 -28.40
N SER A 128 12.96 -3.47 -28.29
CA SER A 128 12.44 -2.72 -29.44
C SER A 128 13.53 -2.05 -30.26
N ARG A 129 14.73 -1.88 -29.68
CA ARG A 129 15.94 -1.42 -30.39
C ARG A 129 16.22 -2.20 -31.67
N ARG A 130 15.86 -3.50 -31.73
CA ARG A 130 16.06 -4.34 -32.93
C ARG A 130 15.18 -3.92 -34.13
N PHE A 131 14.13 -3.14 -33.90
CA PHE A 131 13.16 -2.72 -34.92
C PHE A 131 13.22 -1.22 -35.26
N VAL A 132 14.00 -0.43 -34.50
CA VAL A 132 14.09 1.05 -34.62
C VAL A 132 15.46 1.49 -35.16
N GLU A 133 16.31 0.54 -35.58
CA GLU A 133 17.56 0.82 -36.30
C GLU A 133 17.32 1.19 -37.76
#